data_AF-A0A7W0R5R0-F1
#
_entry.id   AF-A0A7W0R5R0-F1
#
_cell.length_a   1.000
_cell.length_b   1.000
_cell.length_c   1.000
_cell.angle_alpha   90.00
_cell.angle_beta   90.00
_cell.angle_gamma   90.00
#
_symmetry.space_group_name_H-M   'P 1'
#
loop_
_entity.id
_entity.type
_entity.pdbx_description
1 polymer ?
#
loop_
_entity_poly.entity_id
_entity_poly.type
_entity_poly.pdbx_seq_one_letter_code
_entity_poly.pdbx_strand_id
1 'polypeptide(L)'
;MTTPPPQEPGQPPLGPAPGPEDQPAPGPRPQRRRWFSMPDWWTEQPEAPALTEWAQSHRWSISDGDAAEDAGLVDLIGSAPMRLDGYHHARGVVRGQVGSWRMTAFEIVYERGRDQVRRYAVTAAPSLLPLPTLRLVPARFWSHKTGGMVALPSGDQVFDSRWSLLVSEDSTIARSLLAEPVRALLLAGEDRDEIWYGAGHLAIARTDNHYPDLLDWHTQVLSTLLAALSFSN
;
A
#
# COMPACT_ATOMS: atom_id res chain seq x y z
N MET A 1 22.97 43.12 69.11
CA MET A 1 23.45 42.40 70.31
C MET A 1 24.08 41.12 69.82
N THR A 2 25.40 40.99 69.99
CA THR A 2 26.19 39.88 69.48
C THR A 2 26.49 38.94 70.63
N THR A 3 26.03 37.69 70.54
CA THR A 3 26.44 36.60 71.42
C THR A 3 26.65 35.37 70.53
N PRO A 4 27.84 34.75 70.52
CA PRO A 4 28.04 33.50 69.79
C PRO A 4 27.44 32.33 70.60
N PRO A 5 26.82 31.33 69.94
CA PRO A 5 26.36 30.13 70.61
C PRO A 5 27.53 29.17 70.94
N PRO A 6 27.49 28.45 72.07
CA PRO A 6 28.39 27.34 72.38
C PRO A 6 27.96 26.02 71.73
N GLN A 7 28.95 25.13 71.57
CA GLN A 7 28.95 23.87 70.82
C GLN A 7 28.04 22.75 71.38
N GLU A 8 27.60 21.87 70.48
CA GLU A 8 27.10 20.52 70.81
C GLU A 8 27.81 19.43 69.96
N PRO A 9 27.80 18.16 70.43
CA PRO A 9 28.92 17.22 70.31
C PRO A 9 28.65 16.03 69.37
N GLY A 10 29.75 15.34 68.99
CA GLY A 10 29.72 13.91 68.69
C GLY A 10 29.53 13.53 67.22
N GLN A 11 30.56 13.70 66.40
CA GLN A 11 30.72 12.93 65.17
C GLN A 11 31.17 11.49 65.51
N PRO A 12 30.48 10.45 65.04
CA PRO A 12 31.07 9.12 64.93
C PRO A 12 32.10 9.09 63.78
N PRO A 13 33.16 8.28 63.88
CA PRO A 13 34.28 8.30 62.94
C PRO A 13 33.88 7.82 61.53
N LEU A 14 34.45 8.49 60.53
CA LEU A 14 34.48 8.09 59.13
C LEU A 14 35.06 6.67 59.02
N GLY A 15 34.23 5.72 58.59
CA GLY A 15 34.69 4.40 58.15
C GLY A 15 35.66 4.52 56.96
N PRO A 16 36.53 3.53 56.75
CA PRO A 16 37.62 3.60 55.78
C PRO A 16 37.07 3.74 54.37
N ALA A 17 37.72 4.60 53.57
CA ALA A 17 37.44 4.76 52.15
C ALA A 17 37.67 3.44 51.39
N PRO A 18 36.69 2.92 50.65
CA PRO A 18 36.94 1.91 49.62
C PRO A 18 37.58 2.58 48.39
N GLY A 19 38.54 1.89 47.78
CA GLY A 19 39.34 2.35 46.65
C GLY A 19 38.57 2.54 45.33
N PRO A 20 39.28 2.88 44.25
CA PRO A 20 38.69 3.30 42.99
C PRO A 20 38.29 2.09 42.12
N GLU A 21 37.19 1.42 42.43
CA GLU A 21 36.58 0.30 41.66
C GLU A 21 35.24 0.02 42.39
N ASP A 22 34.04 0.26 41.89
CA ASP A 22 33.41 -0.16 40.64
C ASP A 22 32.37 0.88 40.21
N GLN A 23 32.60 1.59 39.11
CA GLN A 23 31.49 2.16 38.34
C GLN A 23 30.98 1.05 37.41
N PRO A 24 29.67 0.69 37.44
CA PRO A 24 29.16 -0.28 36.49
C PRO A 24 29.36 0.27 35.09
N ALA A 25 30.11 -0.47 34.28
CA ALA A 25 30.39 -0.13 32.89
C ALA A 25 29.08 0.20 32.16
N PRO A 26 29.07 1.21 31.26
CA PRO A 26 27.90 1.47 30.44
C PRO A 26 27.61 0.22 29.62
N GLY A 27 26.56 -0.50 30.01
CA GLY A 27 26.12 -1.71 29.33
C GLY A 27 25.88 -1.42 27.84
N PRO A 28 26.04 -2.43 26.97
CA PRO A 28 25.84 -2.26 25.55
C PRO A 28 24.43 -1.71 25.31
N ARG A 29 24.36 -0.49 24.76
CA ARG A 29 23.09 0.09 24.31
C ARG A 29 22.41 -0.96 23.43
N PRO A 30 21.12 -1.29 23.65
CA PRO A 30 20.43 -2.22 22.78
C PRO A 30 20.57 -1.69 21.36
N GLN A 31 21.33 -2.42 20.54
CA GLN A 31 21.45 -2.11 19.12
C GLN A 31 20.03 -1.98 18.61
N ARG A 32 19.69 -0.79 18.11
CA ARG A 32 18.49 -0.57 17.32
C ARG A 32 18.44 -1.75 16.35
N ARG A 33 17.50 -2.67 16.58
CA ARG A 33 17.23 -3.76 15.65
C ARG A 33 17.12 -3.11 14.27
N ARG A 34 18.00 -3.47 13.34
CA ARG A 34 17.81 -3.10 11.93
C ARG A 34 16.49 -3.75 11.53
N TRP A 35 15.43 -2.95 11.44
CA TRP A 35 14.09 -3.39 11.03
C TRP A 35 14.00 -3.70 9.52
N PHE A 36 15.14 -3.80 8.82
CA PHE A 36 15.20 -4.09 7.39
C PHE A 36 16.41 -4.98 7.10
N SER A 37 16.31 -6.25 7.48
CA SER A 37 16.90 -7.31 6.66
C SER A 37 15.80 -7.74 5.72
N MET A 38 15.78 -7.17 4.51
CA MET A 38 14.86 -7.63 3.48
C MET A 38 15.29 -9.05 3.07
N PRO A 39 14.34 -10.00 2.93
CA PRO A 39 14.68 -11.35 2.47
C PRO A 39 15.36 -11.33 1.10
N ASP A 40 16.24 -12.29 0.81
CA ASP A 40 16.99 -12.32 -0.46
C ASP A 40 16.11 -12.41 -1.73
N TRP A 41 14.83 -12.84 -1.61
CA TRP A 41 13.86 -12.78 -2.71
C TRP A 41 13.36 -11.36 -3.03
N TRP A 42 13.78 -10.36 -2.25
CA TRP A 42 13.50 -8.94 -2.42
C TRP A 42 14.59 -8.23 -3.25
N THR A 43 15.67 -8.93 -3.58
CA THR A 43 16.82 -8.38 -4.32
C THR A 43 16.59 -8.47 -5.82
N GLU A 44 16.56 -7.32 -6.48
CA GLU A 44 16.75 -7.08 -7.92
C GLU A 44 16.19 -8.15 -8.88
N GLN A 45 14.90 -8.05 -9.23
CA GLN A 45 14.46 -8.55 -10.52
C GLN A 45 14.73 -7.48 -11.60
N PRO A 46 15.61 -7.74 -12.58
CA PRO A 46 15.74 -6.88 -13.75
C PRO A 46 14.58 -7.15 -14.72
N GLU A 47 13.38 -6.67 -14.41
CA GLU A 47 12.17 -6.96 -15.21
C GLU A 47 11.41 -5.71 -15.71
N ALA A 48 12.11 -4.58 -15.88
CA ALA A 48 11.59 -3.47 -16.69
C ALA A 48 11.15 -3.83 -18.13
N PRO A 49 11.72 -4.86 -18.83
CA PRO A 49 11.29 -5.21 -20.17
C PRO A 49 9.83 -5.66 -20.24
N ALA A 50 9.32 -6.38 -19.24
CA ALA A 50 8.03 -7.05 -19.31
C ALA A 50 6.85 -6.09 -19.54
N LEU A 51 6.81 -4.96 -18.80
CA LEU A 51 5.76 -3.96 -18.93
C LEU A 51 5.85 -3.19 -20.26
N THR A 52 7.08 -2.86 -20.69
CA THR A 52 7.34 -2.14 -21.94
C THR A 52 6.99 -3.00 -23.15
N GLU A 53 7.42 -4.26 -23.16
CA GLU A 53 7.15 -5.22 -24.24
C GLU A 53 5.66 -5.56 -24.32
N TRP A 54 4.99 -5.77 -23.18
CA TRP A 54 3.55 -5.96 -23.14
C TRP A 54 2.80 -4.73 -23.68
N ALA A 55 3.23 -3.53 -23.29
CA ALA A 55 2.61 -2.30 -23.79
C ALA A 55 2.75 -2.15 -25.30
N GLN A 56 3.93 -2.48 -25.86
CA GLN A 56 4.15 -2.47 -27.30
C GLN A 56 3.24 -3.48 -28.04
N SER A 57 3.09 -4.70 -27.52
CA SER A 57 2.24 -5.72 -28.14
C SER A 57 0.76 -5.34 -28.12
N HIS A 58 0.33 -4.58 -27.12
CA HIS A 58 -1.05 -4.08 -26.97
C HIS A 58 -1.28 -2.67 -27.54
N ARG A 59 -0.25 -2.05 -28.14
CA ARG A 59 -0.27 -0.67 -28.67
C ARG A 59 -0.62 0.38 -27.60
N TRP A 60 -0.18 0.14 -26.37
CA TRP A 60 -0.22 1.11 -25.29
C TRP A 60 0.97 2.08 -25.43
N SER A 61 0.75 3.35 -25.10
CA SER A 61 1.81 4.35 -25.03
C SER A 61 2.61 4.22 -23.74
N ILE A 62 3.89 4.59 -23.78
CA ILE A 62 4.82 4.47 -22.67
C ILE A 62 5.28 5.89 -22.28
N SER A 63 5.32 6.17 -20.97
CA SER A 63 5.85 7.38 -20.36
C SER A 63 6.80 7.01 -19.22
N ASP A 64 7.82 7.82 -19.00
CA ASP A 64 8.75 7.65 -17.87
C ASP A 64 8.11 8.03 -16.52
N GLY A 65 6.89 8.60 -16.53
CA GLY A 65 6.14 8.98 -15.33
C GLY A 65 6.22 10.47 -14.97
N ASP A 66 6.96 11.26 -15.76
CA ASP A 66 7.18 12.69 -15.56
C ASP A 66 6.35 13.58 -16.51
N ALA A 67 5.48 12.99 -17.34
CA ALA A 67 4.66 13.77 -18.26
C ALA A 67 3.53 14.51 -17.52
N ALA A 68 3.00 15.59 -18.11
CA ALA A 68 1.91 16.35 -17.49
C ALA A 68 0.64 15.49 -17.22
N GLU A 69 0.42 14.47 -18.04
CA GLU A 69 -0.64 13.46 -17.87
C GLU A 69 -0.41 12.50 -16.70
N ASP A 70 0.82 12.42 -16.18
CA ASP A 70 1.19 11.60 -15.02
C ASP A 70 0.95 12.33 -13.68
N ALA A 71 0.65 13.63 -13.70
CA ALA A 71 0.48 14.43 -12.48
C ALA A 71 -0.59 13.87 -11.52
N GLY A 72 -1.67 13.28 -12.06
CA GLY A 72 -2.73 12.65 -11.27
C GLY A 72 -2.33 11.34 -10.59
N LEU A 73 -1.21 10.72 -10.99
CA LEU A 73 -0.72 9.48 -10.37
C LEU A 73 -0.23 9.71 -8.94
N VAL A 74 0.28 10.90 -8.64
CA VAL A 74 0.71 11.26 -7.28
C VAL A 74 -0.48 11.23 -6.31
N ASP A 75 -1.62 11.79 -6.70
CA ASP A 75 -2.84 11.78 -5.90
C ASP A 75 -3.40 10.35 -5.76
N LEU A 76 -3.34 9.55 -6.83
CA LEU A 76 -3.74 8.15 -6.78
C LEU A 76 -2.86 7.35 -5.81
N ILE A 77 -1.54 7.51 -5.88
CA ILE A 77 -0.58 6.89 -4.95
C ILE A 77 -0.85 7.38 -3.51
N GLY A 78 -1.10 8.67 -3.32
CA GLY A 78 -1.44 9.24 -2.01
C GLY A 78 -2.72 8.66 -1.40
N SER A 79 -3.70 8.32 -2.24
CA SER A 79 -4.95 7.66 -1.85
C SER A 79 -4.81 6.16 -1.57
N ALA A 80 -3.66 5.56 -1.92
CA ALA A 80 -3.49 4.12 -1.84
C ALA A 80 -3.66 3.62 -0.39
N PRO A 81 -4.37 2.50 -0.20
CA PRO A 81 -4.59 1.92 1.11
C PRO A 81 -3.32 1.37 1.75
N MET A 82 -2.27 1.10 0.95
CA MET A 82 -0.95 0.67 1.42
C MET A 82 -0.22 1.77 2.21
N ARG A 83 0.73 1.37 3.06
CA ARG A 83 1.62 2.29 3.77
C ARG A 83 2.73 2.79 2.85
N LEU A 84 2.43 3.86 2.14
CA LEU A 84 3.39 4.60 1.32
C LEU A 84 3.85 5.86 2.06
N ASP A 85 5.06 6.33 1.73
CA ASP A 85 5.68 7.56 2.23
C ASP A 85 6.17 8.42 1.05
N GLY A 86 6.75 9.59 1.33
CA GLY A 86 7.18 10.55 0.31
C GLY A 86 8.32 10.07 -0.61
N TYR A 87 8.88 8.88 -0.39
CA TYR A 87 9.88 8.27 -1.28
C TYR A 87 9.24 7.33 -2.31
N HIS A 88 7.92 7.15 -2.28
CA HIS A 88 7.19 6.33 -3.24
C HIS A 88 6.69 7.17 -4.41
N HIS A 89 6.95 6.72 -5.63
CA HIS A 89 6.49 7.38 -6.86
C HIS A 89 6.19 6.35 -7.96
N ALA A 90 5.47 6.79 -8.99
CA ALA A 90 5.16 5.96 -10.16
C ALA A 90 6.39 5.83 -11.07
N ARG A 91 6.58 4.64 -11.66
CA ARG A 91 7.60 4.40 -12.69
C ARG A 91 7.09 3.43 -13.75
N GLY A 92 7.63 3.55 -14.95
CA GLY A 92 7.30 2.65 -16.07
C GLY A 92 5.83 2.77 -16.45
N VAL A 93 5.35 3.99 -16.64
CA VAL A 93 3.93 4.25 -16.85
C VAL A 93 3.57 3.84 -18.27
N VAL A 94 2.52 3.04 -18.42
CA VAL A 94 1.96 2.67 -19.72
C VAL A 94 0.47 2.97 -19.76
N ARG A 95 -0.04 3.40 -20.90
CA ARG A 95 -1.44 3.80 -21.09
C ARG A 95 -2.02 3.21 -22.34
N GLY A 96 -3.26 2.77 -22.26
CA GLY A 96 -3.97 2.34 -23.45
C GLY A 96 -5.42 2.10 -23.19
N GLN A 97 -6.00 1.21 -23.97
CA GLN A 97 -7.43 0.99 -24.00
C GLN A 97 -7.72 -0.51 -24.06
N VAL A 98 -8.69 -0.94 -23.23
CA VAL A 98 -9.24 -2.29 -23.25
C VAL A 98 -10.74 -2.16 -23.45
N GLY A 99 -11.23 -2.57 -24.63
CA GLY A 99 -12.61 -2.30 -25.03
C GLY A 99 -12.90 -0.80 -25.04
N SER A 100 -13.85 -0.36 -24.21
CA SER A 100 -14.21 1.06 -24.03
C SER A 100 -13.43 1.78 -22.91
N TRP A 101 -12.59 1.06 -22.16
CA TRP A 101 -11.97 1.57 -20.95
C TRP A 101 -10.55 2.04 -21.21
N ARG A 102 -10.27 3.32 -20.93
CA ARG A 102 -8.89 3.80 -20.84
C ARG A 102 -8.27 3.30 -19.54
N MET A 103 -7.03 2.84 -19.62
CA MET A 103 -6.32 2.29 -18.46
C MET A 103 -4.88 2.79 -18.45
N THR A 104 -4.34 2.90 -17.24
CA THR A 104 -2.94 3.22 -16.97
C THR A 104 -2.38 2.12 -16.07
N ALA A 105 -1.22 1.57 -16.42
CA ALA A 105 -0.49 0.65 -15.55
C ALA A 105 0.90 1.23 -15.24
N PHE A 106 1.37 1.06 -14.00
CA PHE A 106 2.65 1.58 -13.54
C PHE A 106 3.10 0.83 -12.29
N GLU A 107 4.37 0.96 -11.96
CA GLU A 107 4.91 0.42 -10.71
C GLU A 107 5.04 1.52 -9.67
N ILE A 108 4.69 1.23 -8.42
CA ILE A 108 5.07 2.07 -7.29
C ILE A 108 6.45 1.63 -6.83
N VAL A 109 7.39 2.55 -6.90
CA VAL A 109 8.78 2.32 -6.54
C VAL A 109 9.15 3.18 -5.35
N TYR A 110 9.82 2.58 -4.37
CA TYR A 110 10.48 3.29 -3.28
C TYR A 110 11.88 3.67 -3.71
N GLU A 111 12.23 4.95 -3.62
CA GLU A 111 13.57 5.43 -3.91
C GLU A 111 14.12 6.32 -2.80
N ARG A 112 15.26 5.92 -2.23
CA ARG A 112 15.97 6.73 -1.22
C ARG A 112 17.47 6.68 -1.47
N GLY A 113 18.01 7.77 -2.03
CA GLY A 113 19.43 7.85 -2.37
C GLY A 113 19.74 6.96 -3.57
N ARG A 114 20.44 5.85 -3.36
CA ARG A 114 20.72 4.85 -4.41
C ARG A 114 19.86 3.60 -4.29
N ASP A 115 19.11 3.46 -3.20
CA ASP A 115 18.26 2.30 -2.99
C ASP A 115 16.97 2.48 -3.77
N GLN A 116 16.72 1.60 -4.74
CA GLN A 116 15.50 1.58 -5.52
C GLN A 116 14.82 0.21 -5.39
N VAL A 117 13.55 0.19 -4.99
CA VAL A 117 12.78 -1.04 -4.75
C VAL A 117 11.38 -0.90 -5.33
N ARG A 118 11.06 -1.72 -6.32
CA ARG A 118 9.67 -1.91 -6.79
C ARG A 118 8.86 -2.60 -5.70
N ARG A 119 7.68 -2.07 -5.40
CA ARG A 119 6.84 -2.60 -4.32
C ARG A 119 5.48 -3.05 -4.79
N TYR A 120 4.89 -2.34 -5.75
CA TYR A 120 3.53 -2.62 -6.19
C TYR A 120 3.38 -2.45 -7.69
N ALA A 121 2.77 -3.44 -8.34
CA ALA A 121 2.23 -3.34 -9.68
C ALA A 121 0.82 -2.76 -9.57
N VAL A 122 0.55 -1.62 -10.21
CA VAL A 122 -0.73 -0.92 -10.15
C VAL A 122 -1.32 -0.75 -11.55
N THR A 123 -2.57 -1.14 -11.71
CA THR A 123 -3.38 -0.77 -12.88
C THR A 123 -4.56 0.05 -12.43
N ALA A 124 -4.88 1.11 -13.16
CA ALA A 124 -5.93 2.05 -12.81
C ALA A 124 -6.75 2.46 -14.04
N ALA A 125 -8.02 2.71 -13.82
CA ALA A 125 -8.93 3.23 -14.83
C ALA A 125 -9.70 4.43 -14.26
N PRO A 126 -9.88 5.51 -15.02
CA PRO A 126 -10.68 6.64 -14.57
C PRO A 126 -12.14 6.19 -14.46
N SER A 127 -12.79 6.51 -13.34
CA SER A 127 -14.23 6.33 -13.21
C SER A 127 -14.94 7.52 -13.84
N LEU A 128 -15.94 7.25 -14.68
CA LEU A 128 -16.79 8.29 -15.27
C LEU A 128 -17.80 8.86 -14.26
N LEU A 129 -18.00 8.17 -13.14
CA LEU A 129 -18.93 8.54 -12.07
C LEU A 129 -18.16 8.67 -10.75
N PRO A 130 -18.53 9.62 -9.87
CA PRO A 130 -18.04 9.62 -8.51
C PRO A 130 -18.50 8.34 -7.81
N LEU A 131 -17.56 7.59 -7.23
CA LEU A 131 -17.86 6.41 -6.42
C LEU A 131 -17.73 6.76 -4.93
N PRO A 132 -18.47 6.09 -4.04
CA PRO A 132 -18.19 6.17 -2.61
C PRO A 132 -16.76 5.69 -2.36
N THR A 133 -16.15 6.15 -1.26
CA THR A 133 -14.87 5.56 -0.82
C THR A 133 -15.09 4.07 -0.59
N LEU A 134 -14.31 3.26 -1.29
CA LEU A 134 -14.42 1.81 -1.26
C LEU A 134 -13.05 1.16 -1.38
N ARG A 135 -12.98 -0.06 -0.86
CA ARG A 135 -11.83 -0.95 -0.96
C ARG A 135 -12.30 -2.39 -1.01
N LEU A 136 -11.91 -3.12 -2.05
CA LEU A 136 -12.12 -4.57 -2.13
C LEU A 136 -10.78 -5.26 -1.87
N VAL A 137 -10.72 -6.02 -0.78
CA VAL A 137 -9.46 -6.55 -0.22
C VAL A 137 -9.62 -8.02 0.15
N PRO A 138 -8.57 -8.84 0.03
CA PRO A 138 -8.62 -10.22 0.50
C PRO A 138 -8.93 -10.27 2.00
N ALA A 139 -9.83 -11.15 2.42
CA ALA A 139 -10.29 -11.25 3.80
C ALA A 139 -9.16 -11.60 4.80
N ARG A 140 -8.10 -12.27 4.31
CA ARG A 140 -6.91 -12.59 5.13
C ARG A 140 -5.96 -11.40 5.32
N PHE A 141 -6.12 -10.33 4.54
CA PHE A 141 -5.27 -9.15 4.67
C PHE A 141 -5.77 -8.28 5.83
N TRP A 142 -4.83 -7.72 6.57
CA TRP A 142 -5.19 -6.75 7.59
C TRP A 142 -5.55 -5.40 6.95
N SER A 143 -6.83 -5.07 6.98
CA SER A 143 -7.34 -3.77 6.57
C SER A 143 -6.90 -2.66 7.53
N HIS A 144 -5.98 -1.82 7.09
CA HIS A 144 -5.58 -0.56 7.74
C HIS A 144 -6.07 0.63 6.93
N LYS A 145 -6.00 1.86 7.47
CA LYS A 145 -6.49 3.08 6.80
C LYS A 145 -7.92 2.95 6.25
N THR A 146 -8.81 2.27 6.97
CA THR A 146 -10.19 2.07 6.50
C THR A 146 -11.03 3.34 6.57
N GLY A 147 -10.60 4.38 7.30
CA GLY A 147 -11.30 5.68 7.31
C GLY A 147 -12.76 5.61 7.77
N GLY A 148 -13.12 4.60 8.57
CA GLY A 148 -14.51 4.35 8.99
C GLY A 148 -15.33 3.50 8.03
N MET A 149 -14.75 3.01 6.94
CA MET A 149 -15.41 2.04 6.06
C MET A 149 -15.81 0.77 6.81
N VAL A 150 -16.97 0.25 6.45
CA VAL A 150 -17.55 -0.99 7.00
C VAL A 150 -17.62 -2.06 5.93
N ALA A 151 -17.54 -3.32 6.34
CA ALA A 151 -17.70 -4.44 5.42
C ALA A 151 -19.15 -4.56 4.94
N LEU A 152 -19.33 -4.61 3.63
CA LEU A 152 -20.59 -4.88 2.95
C LEU A 152 -20.61 -6.35 2.52
N PRO A 153 -21.43 -7.21 3.14
CA PRO A 153 -21.49 -8.63 2.79
C PRO A 153 -22.08 -8.84 1.40
N SER A 154 -21.55 -9.81 0.65
CA SER A 154 -22.08 -10.18 -0.66
C SER A 154 -23.30 -11.08 -0.60
N GLY A 155 -23.48 -11.78 0.53
CA GLY A 155 -24.48 -12.84 0.67
C GLY A 155 -24.02 -14.19 0.13
N ASP A 156 -22.79 -14.25 -0.40
CA ASP A 156 -22.12 -15.48 -0.83
C ASP A 156 -21.01 -15.82 0.15
N GLN A 157 -21.19 -16.88 0.92
CA GLN A 157 -20.25 -17.29 1.96
C GLN A 157 -18.86 -17.65 1.41
N VAL A 158 -18.78 -18.18 0.18
CA VAL A 158 -17.49 -18.53 -0.44
C VAL A 158 -16.74 -17.25 -0.79
N PHE A 159 -17.43 -16.27 -1.38
CA PHE A 159 -16.85 -14.98 -1.66
C PHE A 159 -16.42 -14.24 -0.39
N ASP A 160 -17.32 -14.14 0.59
CA ASP A 160 -17.08 -13.41 1.85
C ASP A 160 -15.97 -14.05 2.71
N SER A 161 -15.63 -15.32 2.46
CA SER A 161 -14.49 -15.99 3.11
C SER A 161 -13.12 -15.61 2.51
N ARG A 162 -13.09 -15.13 1.26
CA ARG A 162 -11.85 -14.79 0.53
C ARG A 162 -11.68 -13.30 0.32
N TRP A 163 -12.76 -12.55 0.22
CA TRP A 163 -12.79 -11.14 -0.13
C TRP A 163 -13.71 -10.35 0.81
N SER A 164 -13.36 -9.10 1.06
CA SER A 164 -14.15 -8.15 1.83
C SER A 164 -14.27 -6.85 1.05
N LEU A 165 -15.49 -6.44 0.76
CA LEU A 165 -15.77 -5.10 0.24
C LEU A 165 -16.01 -4.15 1.42
N LEU A 166 -15.09 -3.22 1.62
CA LEU A 166 -15.20 -2.14 2.60
C LEU A 166 -15.72 -0.89 1.90
N VAL A 167 -16.74 -0.25 2.46
CA VAL A 167 -17.37 0.95 1.89
C VAL A 167 -17.69 1.98 2.95
N SER A 168 -17.67 3.24 2.56
CA SER A 168 -18.10 4.37 3.40
C SER A 168 -19.63 4.42 3.59
N GLU A 169 -20.38 3.91 2.61
CA GLU A 169 -21.83 3.80 2.65
C GLU A 169 -22.32 2.58 1.87
N ASP A 170 -23.44 2.01 2.30
CA ASP A 170 -24.15 0.96 1.57
C ASP A 170 -25.04 1.60 0.50
N SER A 171 -24.68 1.42 -0.77
CA SER A 171 -25.38 1.98 -1.92
C SER A 171 -25.53 0.94 -3.03
N THR A 172 -26.46 1.19 -3.96
CA THR A 172 -26.63 0.33 -5.15
C THR A 172 -25.35 0.23 -5.97
N ILE A 173 -24.60 1.33 -6.07
CA ILE A 173 -23.28 1.39 -6.75
C ILE A 173 -22.27 0.51 -6.03
N ALA A 174 -22.20 0.56 -4.69
CA ALA A 174 -21.33 -0.33 -3.92
C ALA A 174 -21.72 -1.80 -4.09
N ARG A 175 -23.03 -2.10 -4.06
CA ARG A 175 -23.55 -3.46 -4.20
C ARG A 175 -23.31 -4.07 -5.58
N SER A 176 -23.19 -3.27 -6.64
CA SER A 176 -22.91 -3.81 -7.97
C SER A 176 -21.50 -4.33 -8.14
N LEU A 177 -20.55 -3.85 -7.33
CA LEU A 177 -19.22 -4.46 -7.22
C LEU A 177 -19.27 -5.86 -6.58
N LEU A 178 -20.40 -6.24 -6.01
CA LEU A 178 -20.66 -7.59 -5.54
C LEU A 178 -21.54 -8.37 -6.52
N ALA A 179 -21.76 -7.91 -7.75
CA ALA A 179 -22.54 -8.67 -8.74
C ALA A 179 -21.86 -10.00 -9.11
N GLU A 180 -22.65 -10.97 -9.55
CA GLU A 180 -22.18 -12.34 -9.84
C GLU A 180 -20.96 -12.39 -10.79
N PRO A 181 -20.90 -11.63 -11.90
CA PRO A 181 -19.73 -11.66 -12.77
C PRO A 181 -18.43 -11.20 -12.09
N VAL A 182 -18.53 -10.23 -11.16
CA VAL A 182 -17.38 -9.76 -10.38
C VAL A 182 -16.95 -10.84 -9.40
N ARG A 183 -17.91 -11.42 -8.65
CA ARG A 183 -17.61 -12.47 -7.67
C ARG A 183 -17.01 -13.71 -8.31
N ALA A 184 -17.60 -14.18 -9.41
CA ALA A 184 -17.12 -15.34 -10.15
C ALA A 184 -15.69 -15.13 -10.66
N LEU A 185 -15.40 -13.95 -11.22
CA LEU A 185 -14.05 -13.61 -11.68
C LEU A 185 -13.05 -13.64 -10.54
N LEU A 186 -13.31 -12.91 -9.45
CA LEU A 186 -12.39 -12.83 -8.31
C LEU A 186 -12.20 -14.15 -7.56
N LEU A 187 -13.19 -15.04 -7.61
CA LEU A 187 -13.07 -16.40 -7.09
C LEU A 187 -12.23 -17.31 -8.00
N ALA A 188 -12.24 -17.09 -9.31
CA ALA A 188 -11.38 -17.81 -10.25
C ALA A 188 -9.90 -17.38 -10.15
N GLY A 189 -9.64 -16.16 -9.69
CA GLY A 189 -8.29 -15.62 -9.51
C GLY A 189 -7.65 -15.92 -8.15
N GLU A 190 -6.39 -15.49 -8.04
CA GLU A 190 -5.69 -15.42 -6.77
C GLU A 190 -6.21 -14.25 -5.92
N ASP A 191 -6.30 -14.45 -4.62
CA ASP A 191 -6.71 -13.43 -3.66
C ASP A 191 -5.51 -12.57 -3.21
N ARG A 192 -4.70 -12.07 -4.15
CA ARG A 192 -3.48 -11.30 -3.84
C ARG A 192 -3.58 -9.80 -4.12
N ASP A 193 -4.67 -9.40 -4.78
CA ASP A 193 -4.85 -8.04 -5.24
C ASP A 193 -5.67 -7.22 -4.26
N GLU A 194 -5.36 -5.94 -4.18
CA GLU A 194 -6.14 -4.97 -3.43
C GLU A 194 -6.68 -3.91 -4.38
N ILE A 195 -7.99 -3.71 -4.35
CA ILE A 195 -8.70 -2.77 -5.23
C ILE A 195 -9.22 -1.61 -4.39
N TRP A 196 -9.12 -0.38 -4.87
CA TRP A 196 -9.67 0.79 -4.19
C TRP A 196 -10.13 1.86 -5.18
N TYR A 197 -11.00 2.74 -4.70
CA TYR A 197 -11.33 3.97 -5.40
C TYR A 197 -10.61 5.16 -4.74
N GLY A 198 -9.89 5.94 -5.55
CA GLY A 198 -9.15 7.11 -5.08
C GLY A 198 -8.70 8.00 -6.22
N ALA A 199 -8.62 9.32 -5.97
CA ALA A 199 -8.25 10.31 -6.99
C ALA A 199 -9.02 10.18 -8.32
N GLY A 200 -10.32 9.83 -8.26
CA GLY A 200 -11.16 9.64 -9.45
C GLY A 200 -10.92 8.33 -10.23
N HIS A 201 -10.04 7.45 -9.75
CA HIS A 201 -9.70 6.19 -10.40
C HIS A 201 -10.14 4.99 -9.57
N LEU A 202 -10.60 3.95 -10.26
CA LEU A 202 -10.63 2.61 -9.71
C LEU A 202 -9.28 1.96 -10.01
N ALA A 203 -8.58 1.53 -8.98
CA ALA A 203 -7.24 0.96 -9.09
C ALA A 203 -7.17 -0.41 -8.45
N ILE A 204 -6.31 -1.26 -9.00
CA ILE A 204 -5.95 -2.58 -8.50
C ILE A 204 -4.44 -2.63 -8.32
N ALA A 205 -3.98 -3.17 -7.19
CA ALA A 205 -2.57 -3.31 -6.88
C ALA A 205 -2.22 -4.71 -6.39
N ARG A 206 -1.05 -5.20 -6.80
CA ARG A 206 -0.43 -6.41 -6.26
C ARG A 206 0.92 -6.06 -5.66
N THR A 207 1.30 -6.73 -4.56
CA THR A 207 2.69 -6.70 -4.06
C THR A 207 3.56 -7.60 -4.94
N ASP A 208 3.88 -7.13 -6.13
CA ASP A 208 4.62 -7.83 -7.18
C ASP A 208 5.13 -6.82 -8.21
N ASN A 209 5.88 -7.29 -9.21
CA ASN A 209 6.20 -6.52 -10.43
C ASN A 209 5.14 -6.74 -11.51
N HIS A 210 5.07 -5.86 -12.51
CA HIS A 210 4.24 -6.13 -13.67
C HIS A 210 4.89 -7.18 -14.57
N TYR A 211 4.13 -8.25 -14.83
CA TYR A 211 4.40 -9.25 -15.86
C TYR A 211 3.14 -9.41 -16.74
N PRO A 212 3.27 -9.96 -17.97
CA PRO A 212 2.16 -10.03 -18.94
C PRO A 212 0.85 -10.57 -18.37
N ASP A 213 0.89 -11.74 -17.72
CA ASP A 213 -0.31 -12.38 -17.17
C ASP A 213 -0.97 -11.52 -16.06
N LEU A 214 -0.19 -10.76 -15.29
CA LEU A 214 -0.74 -9.86 -14.27
C LEU A 214 -1.46 -8.67 -14.90
N LEU A 215 -0.93 -8.12 -15.99
CA LEU A 215 -1.57 -7.03 -16.73
C LEU A 215 -2.88 -7.49 -17.38
N ASP A 216 -2.87 -8.67 -18.01
CA ASP A 216 -4.08 -9.28 -18.58
C ASP A 216 -5.13 -9.50 -17.49
N TRP A 217 -4.72 -10.02 -16.33
CA TRP A 217 -5.59 -10.18 -15.18
C TRP A 217 -6.16 -8.85 -14.65
N HIS A 218 -5.30 -7.87 -14.37
CA HIS A 218 -5.71 -6.56 -13.86
C HIS A 218 -6.68 -5.85 -14.81
N THR A 219 -6.40 -5.89 -16.12
CA THR A 219 -7.26 -5.26 -17.12
C THR A 219 -8.61 -5.97 -17.24
N GLN A 220 -8.64 -7.30 -17.12
CA GLN A 220 -9.88 -8.07 -17.06
C GLN A 220 -10.71 -7.71 -15.81
N VAL A 221 -10.08 -7.69 -14.63
CA VAL A 221 -10.76 -7.34 -13.37
C VAL A 221 -11.32 -5.93 -13.41
N LEU A 222 -10.52 -4.93 -13.79
CA LEU A 222 -11.00 -3.55 -13.90
C LEU A 222 -12.12 -3.40 -14.93
N SER A 223 -12.01 -4.05 -16.09
CA SER A 223 -13.07 -4.00 -17.11
C SER A 223 -14.39 -4.56 -16.58
N THR A 224 -14.35 -5.68 -15.85
CA THR A 224 -15.54 -6.30 -15.23
C THR A 224 -16.14 -5.41 -14.15
N LEU A 225 -15.31 -4.79 -13.29
CA LEU A 225 -15.78 -3.87 -12.25
C LEU A 225 -16.43 -2.62 -12.87
N LEU A 226 -15.78 -2.00 -13.87
CA LEU A 226 -16.32 -0.82 -14.56
C LEU A 226 -17.62 -1.13 -15.32
N ALA A 227 -17.71 -2.31 -15.92
CA ALA A 227 -18.95 -2.78 -16.54
C ALA A 227 -20.07 -2.92 -15.49
N ALA A 228 -19.80 -3.54 -14.34
CA ALA A 228 -20.79 -3.68 -13.27
C ALA A 228 -21.29 -2.31 -12.76
N LEU A 229 -20.38 -1.35 -12.60
CA LEU A 229 -20.70 0.03 -12.22
C LEU A 229 -21.57 0.75 -13.26
N SER A 230 -21.33 0.50 -14.56
CA SER A 230 -22.06 1.16 -15.66
C SER A 230 -23.51 0.72 -15.76
N PHE A 231 -23.85 -0.48 -15.30
CA PHE A 231 -25.23 -0.99 -15.29
C PHE A 231 -26.01 -0.66 -14.01
N SER A 232 -25.43 0.14 -13.11
CA SER A 232 -25.99 0.45 -11.79
C SER A 232 -26.60 1.84 -11.67
N ASN A 233 -26.63 2.59 -12.78
CA ASN A 233 -27.25 3.91 -12.90
C ASN A 233 -28.73 3.83 -13.26
#